data_AF-A0A7W0SXC5-F1
#
_entry.id   AF-A0A7W0SXC5-F1
#
_cell.length_a   1.000
_cell.length_b   1.000
_cell.length_c   1.000
_cell.angle_alpha   90.00
_cell.angle_beta   90.00
_cell.angle_gamma   90.00
#
_symmetry.space_group_name_H-M   'P 1'
#
loop_
_entity.id
_entity.type
_entity.pdbx_description
1 polymer ?
#
loop_
_entity_poly.entity_id
_entity_poly.type
_entity_poly.pdbx_seq_one_letter_code
_entity_poly.pdbx_strand_id
1 'polypeptide(L)'
;MPRVSIVFASLVTAALLVTANGAAKKPVQATLVGDSVSASITQTPPAEAELRRGLSLRVDAEVCRRLVQPSCVFRGASPTTAFQAVQSYGHS
;
A
#
# COMPACT_ATOMS: atom_id res chain seq x y z
N MET A 1 -34.10 30.05 44.20
CA MET A 1 -33.75 30.44 42.81
C MET A 1 -32.25 30.16 42.60
N PRO A 2 -31.83 29.63 41.45
CA PRO A 2 -31.67 28.20 41.12
C PRO A 2 -30.21 27.72 41.19
N ARG A 3 -29.95 26.56 41.81
CA ARG A 3 -28.62 25.88 41.82
C ARG A 3 -28.73 24.40 41.45
N VAL A 4 -29.61 24.05 40.51
CA VAL A 4 -29.90 22.63 40.18
C VAL A 4 -29.68 22.29 38.70
N SER A 5 -29.41 23.27 37.83
CA SER A 5 -29.40 23.04 36.37
C SER A 5 -28.06 22.60 35.75
N ILE A 6 -26.96 22.52 36.50
CA ILE A 6 -25.63 22.32 35.88
C ILE A 6 -25.23 20.84 35.79
N VAL A 7 -25.83 19.94 36.58
CA VAL A 7 -25.33 18.55 36.69
C VAL A 7 -25.80 17.63 35.54
N PHE A 8 -26.92 17.95 34.87
CA PHE A 8 -27.47 17.07 33.82
C PHE A 8 -26.86 17.25 32.43
N ALA A 9 -26.10 18.33 32.19
CA ALA A 9 -25.54 18.60 30.87
C ALA A 9 -24.26 17.80 30.55
N SER A 10 -23.61 17.18 31.54
CA SER A 10 -22.34 16.46 31.34
C SER A 10 -22.48 14.97 31.04
N LEU A 11 -23.62 14.32 31.37
CA LEU A 11 -23.78 12.88 31.15
C LEU A 11 -24.18 12.51 29.72
N VAL A 12 -24.80 13.42 28.98
CA VAL A 12 -25.22 13.15 27.59
C VAL A 12 -24.03 13.22 26.62
N THR A 13 -23.02 14.02 26.91
CA THR A 13 -21.84 14.19 26.05
C THR A 13 -20.86 13.01 26.09
N ALA A 14 -20.87 12.21 27.17
CA ALA A 14 -19.98 11.06 27.31
C ALA A 14 -20.48 9.82 26.54
N ALA A 15 -21.78 9.73 26.24
CA ALA A 15 -22.36 8.56 25.57
C ALA A 15 -22.15 8.57 24.04
N LEU A 16 -21.83 9.72 23.44
CA LEU A 16 -21.68 9.88 21.98
C LEU A 16 -20.29 9.54 21.44
N LEU A 17 -19.30 9.27 22.30
CA LEU A 17 -17.92 8.97 21.90
C LEU A 17 -17.61 7.48 21.75
N VAL A 18 -18.57 6.59 22.01
CA VAL A 18 -18.33 5.12 22.08
C VAL A 18 -18.65 4.36 20.78
N THR A 19 -19.09 5.03 19.71
CA THR A 19 -19.49 4.33 18.46
C THR A 19 -18.60 4.67 17.27
N ALA A 20 -17.34 4.21 17.27
CA ALA A 20 -16.60 3.92 16.02
C ALA A 20 -15.27 3.17 16.27
N ASN A 21 -15.25 2.15 17.12
CA ASN A 21 -14.13 1.17 17.09
C ASN A 21 -14.35 0.16 15.94
N GLY A 22 -14.62 0.66 14.73
CA GLY A 22 -14.44 -0.14 13.53
C GLY A 22 -12.94 -0.31 13.35
N ALA A 23 -12.41 -1.48 13.70
CA ALA A 23 -11.01 -1.79 13.44
C ALA A 23 -10.73 -1.52 11.96
N ALA A 24 -10.02 -0.43 11.67
CA ALA A 24 -9.66 -0.08 10.31
C ALA A 24 -8.94 -1.30 9.73
N LYS A 25 -9.53 -1.93 8.71
CA LYS A 25 -8.92 -3.09 8.07
C LYS A 25 -7.56 -2.62 7.58
N LYS A 26 -6.49 -3.22 8.12
CA LYS A 26 -5.14 -2.92 7.64
C LYS A 26 -5.14 -3.17 6.13
N PRO A 27 -4.60 -2.24 5.32
CA PRO A 27 -4.50 -2.44 3.89
C PRO A 27 -3.78 -3.76 3.60
N VAL A 28 -4.19 -4.45 2.55
CA VAL A 28 -3.43 -5.63 2.10
C VAL A 28 -2.08 -5.12 1.61
N GLN A 29 -1.01 -5.68 2.18
CA GLN A 29 0.35 -5.41 1.72
C GLN A 29 0.59 -6.23 0.45
N ALA A 30 0.94 -5.56 -0.64
CA ALA A 30 1.21 -6.22 -1.91
C ALA A 30 2.48 -5.66 -2.54
N THR A 31 3.24 -6.53 -3.21
CA THR A 31 4.37 -6.15 -4.05
C THR A 31 4.07 -6.63 -5.46
N LEU A 32 4.01 -5.70 -6.42
CA LEU A 32 4.00 -6.03 -7.84
C LEU A 32 5.45 -6.17 -8.31
N VAL A 33 5.80 -7.34 -8.83
CA VAL A 33 7.09 -7.63 -9.46
C VAL A 33 6.85 -7.87 -10.94
N GLY A 34 7.36 -7.01 -11.83
CA GLY A 34 7.21 -7.23 -13.27
C GLY A 34 8.28 -6.63 -14.20
N ASP A 35 8.05 -6.77 -15.50
CA ASP A 35 8.97 -6.40 -16.58
C ASP A 35 8.72 -4.96 -17.11
N SER A 36 9.17 -4.70 -18.34
CA SER A 36 9.01 -3.43 -19.05
C SER A 36 7.57 -2.95 -19.19
N VAL A 37 6.58 -3.84 -19.31
CA VAL A 37 5.17 -3.45 -19.43
C VAL A 37 4.70 -2.88 -18.11
N SER A 38 4.90 -3.60 -17.02
CA SER A 38 4.58 -3.13 -15.66
C SER A 38 5.43 -1.92 -15.24
N ALA A 39 6.64 -1.75 -15.77
CA ALA A 39 7.47 -0.57 -15.51
C ALA A 39 6.87 0.72 -16.11
N SER A 40 5.90 0.63 -17.02
CA SER A 40 5.15 1.80 -17.50
C SER A 40 4.15 2.36 -16.47
N ILE A 41 3.76 1.55 -15.48
CA ILE A 41 2.80 1.96 -14.43
C ILE A 41 3.37 3.13 -13.62
N THR A 42 4.64 3.06 -13.23
CA THR A 42 5.31 4.12 -12.47
C THR A 42 5.57 5.38 -13.29
N GLN A 43 5.39 5.31 -14.61
CA GLN A 43 5.48 6.45 -15.54
C GLN A 43 4.09 7.04 -15.84
N THR A 44 3.01 6.42 -15.34
CA THR A 44 1.63 6.79 -15.61
C THR A 44 0.88 7.04 -14.29
N PRO A 45 0.93 8.27 -13.72
CA PRO A 45 0.43 8.53 -12.37
C PRO A 45 -1.04 8.12 -12.12
N PRO A 46 -1.99 8.29 -13.06
CA PRO A 46 -3.35 7.80 -12.86
C PRO A 46 -3.45 6.28 -12.69
N ALA A 47 -2.62 5.51 -13.42
CA ALA A 47 -2.59 4.06 -13.32
C ALA A 47 -1.99 3.60 -11.98
N GLU A 48 -0.95 4.28 -11.50
CA GLU A 48 -0.39 4.00 -10.18
C GLU A 48 -1.39 4.32 -9.05
N ALA A 49 -2.09 5.45 -9.15
CA ALA A 49 -3.12 5.83 -8.18
C ALA A 49 -4.29 4.84 -8.14
N GLU A 50 -4.73 4.38 -9.30
CA GLU A 50 -5.74 3.32 -9.44
C GLU A 50 -5.30 2.03 -8.73
N LEU A 51 -4.11 1.55 -9.07
CA LEU A 51 -3.59 0.28 -8.56
C LEU A 51 -3.35 0.30 -7.05
N ARG A 52 -3.09 1.47 -6.46
CA ARG A 52 -2.91 1.66 -5.02
C ARG A 52 -4.21 1.66 -4.22
N ARG A 53 -5.40 1.72 -4.86
CA ARG A 53 -6.65 1.82 -4.11
C ARG A 53 -6.92 0.57 -3.28
N GLY A 54 -7.01 0.76 -1.96
CA GLY A 54 -7.25 -0.32 -1.01
C GLY A 54 -6.03 -1.21 -0.70
N LEU A 55 -4.86 -0.89 -1.26
CA LEU A 55 -3.61 -1.65 -1.07
C LEU A 55 -2.51 -0.77 -0.50
N SER A 56 -1.66 -1.34 0.34
CA SER A 56 -0.31 -0.82 0.54
C SER A 56 0.59 -1.48 -0.49
N LEU A 57 0.72 -0.83 -1.64
CA LEU A 57 1.40 -1.38 -2.80
C LEU A 57 2.83 -0.86 -2.92
N ARG A 58 3.78 -1.79 -3.05
CA ARG A 58 5.12 -1.56 -3.60
C ARG A 58 5.13 -2.00 -5.06
N VAL A 59 5.47 -1.10 -5.97
CA VAL A 59 5.75 -1.45 -7.37
C VAL A 59 7.26 -1.59 -7.51
N ASP A 60 7.71 -2.82 -7.70
CA ASP A 60 9.05 -3.14 -8.12
C ASP A 60 8.94 -3.61 -9.57
N ALA A 61 9.23 -2.75 -10.54
CA ALA A 61 9.11 -3.10 -11.95
C ALA A 61 10.30 -2.53 -12.70
N GLU A 62 11.03 -3.41 -13.38
CA GLU A 62 12.25 -3.04 -14.08
C GLU A 62 12.15 -3.40 -15.55
N VAL A 63 12.53 -2.44 -16.40
CA VAL A 63 12.64 -2.67 -17.84
C VAL A 63 13.59 -3.83 -18.07
N CYS A 64 13.29 -4.68 -19.05
CA CYS A 64 14.14 -5.82 -19.43
C CYS A 64 14.23 -6.97 -18.41
N ARG A 65 13.54 -6.89 -17.27
CA ARG A 65 13.53 -7.98 -16.30
C ARG A 65 12.84 -9.22 -16.84
N ARG A 66 13.49 -10.37 -16.68
CA ARG A 66 12.96 -11.69 -17.02
C ARG A 66 12.56 -12.46 -15.76
N LEU A 67 11.75 -13.51 -15.95
CA LEU A 67 11.24 -14.32 -14.84
C LEU A 67 12.34 -15.12 -14.12
N VAL A 68 13.07 -15.97 -14.86
CA VAL A 68 14.16 -16.83 -14.34
C VAL A 68 15.42 -16.84 -15.19
N GLN A 69 15.31 -16.49 -16.47
CA GLN A 69 16.47 -16.36 -17.36
C GLN A 69 17.21 -15.06 -17.07
N PRO A 70 18.52 -14.96 -17.42
CA PRO A 70 19.24 -13.69 -17.33
C PRO A 70 18.48 -12.54 -18.00
N SER A 71 18.27 -11.45 -17.27
CA SER A 71 17.59 -10.25 -17.78
C SER A 71 18.44 -9.55 -18.85
N CYS A 72 17.79 -8.75 -19.72
CA CYS A 72 18.52 -7.95 -20.71
C CYS A 72 19.14 -6.69 -20.11
N VAL A 73 20.20 -6.21 -20.77
CA VAL A 73 20.84 -4.94 -20.39
C VAL A 73 19.98 -3.77 -20.87
N PHE A 74 19.65 -2.86 -19.96
CA PHE A 74 18.98 -1.61 -20.24
C PHE A 74 19.74 -0.47 -19.55
N ARG A 75 20.09 0.58 -20.31
CA ARG A 75 20.89 1.73 -19.81
C ARG A 75 22.18 1.32 -19.07
N GLY A 76 22.84 0.26 -19.55
CA GLY A 76 24.12 -0.21 -19.02
C GLY A 76 24.03 -1.13 -17.79
N ALA A 77 22.82 -1.42 -17.28
CA ALA A 77 22.61 -2.36 -16.18
C ALA A 77 21.69 -3.50 -16.61
N SER A 78 21.90 -4.69 -16.04
CA SER A 78 20.94 -5.80 -16.16
C SER A 78 20.26 -6.01 -14.80
N PRO A 79 18.93 -5.92 -14.72
CA PRO A 79 18.22 -6.10 -13.47
C PRO A 79 18.26 -7.56 -13.03
N THR A 80 18.06 -7.80 -11.73
CA THR A 80 17.82 -9.16 -11.23
C THR A 80 16.59 -9.77 -11.90
N THR A 81 16.52 -11.10 -11.95
CA THR A 81 15.32 -11.79 -12.41
C THR A 81 14.18 -11.59 -11.40
N ALA A 82 12.92 -11.71 -11.85
CA ALA A 82 11.77 -11.60 -10.96
C ALA A 82 11.82 -12.68 -9.86
N PHE A 83 12.32 -13.88 -10.17
CA PHE A 83 12.53 -14.93 -9.19
C PHE A 83 13.54 -14.54 -8.10
N GLN A 84 14.68 -13.96 -8.50
CA GLN A 84 15.68 -13.46 -7.55
C GLN A 84 15.15 -12.31 -6.70
N ALA A 85 14.38 -11.38 -7.30
CA ALA A 85 13.73 -10.30 -6.57
C ALA A 85 12.77 -10.86 -5.50
N VAL A 86 11.89 -11.80 -5.88
CA VAL A 86 10.96 -12.46 -4.95
C VAL A 86 11.71 -13.20 -3.82
N GLN A 87 12.79 -13.92 -4.14
CA GLN A 87 13.62 -14.55 -3.11
C GLN A 87 14.18 -13.53 -2.13
N SER A 88 14.72 -12.40 -2.63
CA SER A 88 15.27 -11.34 -1.79
C SER A 88 14.26 -10.73 -0.80
N TYR A 89 12.95 -10.83 -1.10
CA TYR A 89 11.89 -10.34 -0.23
C TYR A 89 11.45 -11.38 0.81
N GLY A 90 11.59 -12.67 0.50
CA GLY A 90 11.18 -13.79 1.36
C GLY A 90 12.21 -14.18 2.42
N HIS A 91 13.47 -13.77 2.27
CA HIS A 91 14.49 -13.93 3.30
C HIS A 91 14.36 -12.80 4.32
N SER A 92 13.48 -12.99 5.31
CA SER A 92 13.34 -12.15 6.51
C SER A 92 14.09 -12.75 7.70
#